data_AF-A0A554JGW0-F1
#
_entry.id   AF-A0A554JGW0-F1
#
_cell.length_a   1.000
_cell.length_b   1.000
_cell.length_c   1.000
_cell.angle_alpha   90.00
_cell.angle_beta   90.00
_cell.angle_gamma   90.00
#
_symmetry.space_group_name_H-M   'P 1'
#
loop_
_entity.id
_entity.type
_entity.pdbx_description
1 polymer ?
#
loop_
_entity_poly.entity_id
_entity_poly.type
_entity_poly.pdbx_seq_one_letter_code
_entity_poly.pdbx_strand_id
1 'polypeptide(L)'
;MANYTGTIGLEIHAELKTRTKMFCDSANDTNETEPNVNVCPVCMGHPGTLPVINKAAVRHVLRVGAALGGMLADFTEFDRKNYFYPDIPKGYQISQYTHPVVSGGILSGVPIVRVHLEEDTAKSFHKEGTAESLLDFNRAGVPLMELVTEPAIQSAEQAVAFAEELQLKSKYP
;
A
#
# COMPACT_ATOMS: atom_id res chain seq x y z
N MET A 1 7.80 22.55 -32.23
CA MET A 1 7.30 21.19 -31.92
C MET A 1 8.17 20.65 -30.80
N ALA A 2 7.59 20.08 -29.75
CA ALA A 2 8.37 19.40 -28.72
C ALA A 2 8.95 18.11 -29.34
N ASN A 3 10.28 18.02 -29.44
CA ASN A 3 10.98 16.86 -30.01
C ASN A 3 11.19 15.73 -28.98
N TYR A 4 10.41 15.73 -27.90
CA TYR A 4 10.54 14.75 -26.81
C TYR A 4 9.17 14.20 -26.45
N THR A 5 9.13 12.91 -26.15
CA THR A 5 7.93 12.20 -25.68
C THR A 5 8.14 11.82 -24.22
N GLY A 6 7.18 12.16 -23.36
CA GLY A 6 7.19 11.73 -21.96
C GLY A 6 7.05 10.21 -21.85
N THR A 7 7.75 9.61 -20.90
CA THR A 7 7.63 8.18 -20.56
C THR A 7 7.46 8.11 -19.05
N ILE A 8 6.22 7.90 -18.60
CA ILE A 8 5.82 8.02 -17.20
C ILE A 8 5.25 6.67 -16.75
N GLY A 9 5.71 6.18 -15.60
CA GLY A 9 5.11 5.09 -14.85
C GLY A 9 4.64 5.60 -13.48
N LEU A 10 3.59 5.00 -12.95
CA LEU A 10 3.02 5.35 -11.66
C LEU A 10 3.15 4.17 -10.71
N GLU A 11 3.51 4.49 -9.47
CA GLU A 11 3.46 3.59 -8.32
C GLU A 11 2.45 4.21 -7.34
N ILE A 12 1.35 3.49 -7.09
CA ILE A 12 0.21 4.00 -6.34
C ILE A 12 -0.04 3.10 -5.15
N HIS A 13 0.05 3.69 -3.96
CA HIS A 13 -0.33 3.07 -2.71
C HIS A 13 -1.76 3.47 -2.35
N ALA A 14 -2.60 2.49 -2.08
CA ALA A 14 -3.98 2.70 -1.66
C ALA A 14 -4.28 1.94 -0.37
N GLU A 15 -4.82 2.65 0.61
CA GLU A 15 -5.28 2.04 1.86
C GLU A 15 -6.53 1.20 1.63
N LEU A 16 -6.52 -0.01 2.17
CA LEU A 16 -7.64 -0.93 2.09
C LEU A 16 -8.59 -0.74 3.27
N LYS A 17 -9.84 -0.39 2.96
CA LYS A 17 -10.92 -0.26 3.95
C LYS A 17 -11.29 -1.62 4.55
N THR A 18 -10.60 -1.97 5.61
CA THR A 18 -10.77 -3.19 6.41
C THR A 18 -11.06 -2.82 7.87
N ARG A 19 -11.56 -3.77 8.68
CA ARG A 19 -11.86 -3.51 10.10
C ARG A 19 -10.62 -3.51 10.99
N THR A 20 -9.67 -4.39 10.67
CA THR A 20 -8.44 -4.60 11.45
C THR A 20 -7.23 -4.38 10.57
N LYS A 21 -6.06 -4.19 11.17
CA LYS A 21 -4.77 -4.05 10.48
C LYS A 21 -4.40 -5.29 9.65
N MET A 22 -3.32 -5.19 8.88
CA MET A 22 -2.90 -6.20 7.91
C MET A 22 -2.41 -7.48 8.56
N PHE A 23 -1.72 -7.35 9.69
CA PHE A 23 -1.01 -8.45 10.35
C PHE A 23 -1.37 -8.66 11.83
N CYS A 24 -2.36 -7.92 12.35
CA CYS A 24 -2.85 -8.04 13.72
C CYS A 24 -4.33 -7.65 13.83
N ASP A 25 -4.90 -7.72 15.03
CA ASP A 25 -6.31 -7.46 15.33
C ASP A 25 -6.61 -6.03 15.79
N SER A 26 -5.61 -5.16 15.90
CA SER A 26 -5.81 -3.73 16.14
C SER A 26 -6.73 -3.11 15.08
N ALA A 27 -7.54 -2.13 15.49
CA ALA A 27 -8.44 -1.44 14.59
C ALA A 27 -7.67 -0.75 13.45
N ASN A 28 -8.23 -0.83 12.25
CA ASN A 28 -7.81 0.01 11.13
C ASN A 28 -8.78 1.20 11.04
N ASP A 29 -8.46 2.26 11.81
CA ASP A 29 -9.23 3.50 11.81
C ASP A 29 -8.32 4.70 11.56
N THR A 30 -8.43 5.25 10.36
CA THR A 30 -7.70 6.45 9.93
C THR A 30 -8.24 7.76 10.48
N ASN A 31 -9.40 7.72 11.13
CA ASN A 31 -10.00 8.92 11.74
C ASN A 31 -9.61 9.08 13.21
N GLU A 32 -8.85 8.14 13.77
CA GLU A 32 -8.33 8.26 15.13
C GLU A 32 -7.42 9.48 15.24
N THR A 33 -7.68 10.29 16.25
CA THR A 33 -6.97 11.55 16.52
C THR A 33 -6.08 11.48 17.75
N GLU A 34 -6.35 10.54 18.66
CA GLU A 34 -5.50 10.27 19.81
C GLU A 34 -4.32 9.37 19.38
N PRO A 35 -3.06 9.82 19.54
CA PRO A 35 -1.90 9.09 19.05
C PRO A 35 -1.70 7.79 19.83
N ASN A 36 -1.30 6.73 19.12
CA ASN A 36 -0.91 5.44 19.69
C ASN A 36 -2.02 4.70 20.49
N VAL A 37 -3.29 4.82 20.09
CA VAL A 37 -4.43 4.09 20.70
C VAL A 37 -4.69 2.76 19.99
N ASN A 38 -4.68 2.75 18.66
CA ASN A 38 -4.95 1.58 17.83
C ASN A 38 -3.67 0.76 17.58
N VAL A 39 -3.00 0.38 18.67
CA VAL A 39 -1.70 -0.32 18.64
C VAL A 39 -1.72 -1.62 19.42
N CYS A 40 -0.79 -2.52 19.09
CA CYS A 40 -0.54 -3.76 19.82
C CYS A 40 0.94 -4.16 19.66
N PRO A 41 1.42 -5.16 20.43
CA PRO A 41 2.81 -5.61 20.32
C PRO A 41 3.24 -5.99 18.89
N VAL A 42 2.33 -6.52 18.05
CA VAL A 42 2.64 -6.94 16.68
C VAL A 42 2.92 -5.73 15.78
N CYS A 43 2.00 -4.76 15.73
CA CYS A 43 2.19 -3.59 14.87
C CYS A 43 3.27 -2.64 15.40
N MET A 44 3.56 -2.70 16.70
CA MET A 44 4.69 -2.00 17.34
C MET A 44 6.03 -2.74 17.20
N GLY A 45 6.05 -3.91 16.55
CA GLY A 45 7.29 -4.65 16.32
C GLY A 45 8.01 -5.12 17.60
N HIS A 46 7.26 -5.37 18.67
CA HIS A 46 7.84 -5.84 19.93
C HIS A 46 8.51 -7.21 19.75
N PRO A 47 9.60 -7.49 20.50
CA PRO A 47 10.28 -8.77 20.46
C PRO A 47 9.34 -9.95 20.75
N GLY A 48 9.46 -11.02 19.95
CA GLY A 48 8.69 -12.26 20.13
C GLY A 48 7.30 -12.29 19.48
N THR A 49 6.92 -11.25 18.75
CA THR A 49 5.62 -11.18 18.06
C THR A 49 5.66 -11.78 16.65
N LEU A 50 4.52 -12.25 16.16
CA LEU A 50 4.38 -12.86 14.83
C LEU A 50 3.16 -12.30 14.09
N PRO A 51 3.26 -12.06 12.76
CA PRO A 51 2.17 -11.52 11.96
C PRO A 51 1.12 -12.58 11.60
N VAL A 52 -0.15 -12.18 11.53
CA VAL A 52 -1.26 -13.02 11.02
C VAL A 52 -2.05 -12.24 9.97
N ILE A 53 -2.11 -12.76 8.74
CA ILE A 53 -2.68 -12.08 7.57
C ILE A 53 -4.17 -11.75 7.70
N ASN A 54 -4.56 -10.56 7.24
CA ASN A 54 -5.93 -10.12 7.13
C ASN A 54 -6.63 -10.65 5.86
N LYS A 55 -7.57 -11.58 6.03
CA LYS A 55 -8.36 -12.18 4.93
C LYS A 55 -9.17 -11.16 4.11
N ALA A 56 -9.64 -10.08 4.73
CA ALA A 56 -10.42 -9.06 4.02
C ALA A 56 -9.52 -8.22 3.10
N ALA A 57 -8.28 -7.90 3.53
CA ALA A 57 -7.30 -7.20 2.70
C ALA A 57 -6.97 -7.99 1.43
N VAL A 58 -6.70 -9.30 1.57
CA VAL A 58 -6.48 -10.20 0.42
C VAL A 58 -7.67 -10.21 -0.53
N ARG A 59 -8.89 -10.31 0.00
CA ARG A 59 -10.11 -10.29 -0.82
C ARG A 59 -10.25 -9.00 -1.62
N HIS A 60 -9.92 -7.85 -1.04
CA HIS A 60 -10.00 -6.56 -1.72
C HIS A 60 -9.03 -6.49 -2.90
N VAL A 61 -7.78 -6.91 -2.71
CA VAL A 61 -6.78 -6.91 -3.80
C VAL A 61 -7.16 -7.88 -4.92
N LEU A 62 -7.69 -9.06 -4.59
CA LEU A 62 -8.20 -10.00 -5.61
C LEU A 62 -9.34 -9.40 -6.43
N ARG A 63 -10.25 -8.61 -5.81
CA ARG A 63 -11.32 -7.91 -6.52
C ARG A 63 -10.78 -6.84 -7.45
N VAL A 64 -9.82 -6.05 -6.99
CA VAL A 64 -9.13 -5.06 -7.81
C VAL A 64 -8.46 -5.75 -9.00
N GLY A 65 -7.71 -6.83 -8.77
CA GLY A 65 -7.08 -7.61 -9.84
C GLY A 65 -8.07 -8.11 -10.89
N ALA A 66 -9.20 -8.67 -10.44
CA ALA A 66 -10.26 -9.12 -11.35
C ALA A 66 -10.86 -7.96 -12.17
N ALA A 67 -11.11 -6.80 -11.53
CA ALA A 67 -11.65 -5.61 -12.19
C ALA A 67 -10.68 -5.00 -13.23
N LEU A 68 -9.38 -5.16 -13.02
CA LEU A 68 -8.32 -4.73 -13.94
C LEU A 68 -8.05 -5.75 -15.07
N GLY A 69 -8.70 -6.92 -15.04
CA GLY A 69 -8.40 -8.03 -15.94
C GLY A 69 -6.99 -8.61 -15.73
N GLY A 70 -6.42 -8.45 -14.54
CA GLY A 70 -5.12 -9.01 -14.17
C GLY A 70 -5.19 -10.51 -13.89
N MET A 71 -4.03 -11.17 -13.96
CA MET A 71 -3.88 -12.58 -13.60
C MET A 71 -3.78 -12.71 -12.08
N LEU A 72 -4.77 -13.38 -11.48
CA LEU A 72 -4.77 -13.68 -10.04
C LEU A 72 -3.82 -14.85 -9.76
N ALA A 73 -3.00 -14.71 -8.72
CA ALA A 73 -2.03 -15.71 -8.34
C ALA A 73 -2.69 -16.98 -7.75
N ASP A 74 -2.21 -18.15 -8.16
CA ASP A 74 -2.46 -19.44 -7.52
C ASP A 74 -1.51 -19.70 -6.34
N PHE A 75 -0.34 -19.07 -6.38
CA PHE A 75 0.65 -19.01 -5.32
C PHE A 75 1.16 -17.57 -5.13
N THR A 76 1.20 -17.11 -3.88
CA THR A 76 1.74 -15.81 -3.51
C THR A 76 2.41 -15.90 -2.15
N GLU A 77 3.42 -15.08 -1.90
CA GLU A 77 4.15 -15.06 -0.64
C GLU A 77 4.36 -13.63 -0.14
N PHE A 78 4.75 -13.50 1.13
CA PHE A 78 5.14 -12.23 1.73
C PHE A 78 6.63 -12.22 2.01
N ASP A 79 7.25 -11.10 1.66
CA ASP A 79 8.67 -10.84 1.77
C ASP A 79 8.96 -9.75 2.79
N ARG A 80 10.22 -9.66 3.23
CA ARG A 80 10.70 -8.59 4.11
C ARG A 80 11.52 -7.59 3.30
N LYS A 81 11.01 -6.37 3.16
CA LYS A 81 11.74 -5.21 2.64
C LYS A 81 12.45 -4.53 3.82
N ASN A 82 13.75 -4.79 3.98
CA ASN A 82 14.52 -4.37 5.16
C ASN A 82 15.11 -2.96 4.97
N TYR A 83 14.81 -2.03 5.86
CA TYR A 83 15.36 -0.68 5.91
C TYR A 83 15.05 -0.02 7.26
N PHE A 84 15.90 0.93 7.66
CA PHE A 84 15.78 1.60 8.96
C PHE A 84 15.18 2.99 8.78
N TYR A 85 14.05 3.23 9.44
CA TYR A 85 13.48 4.56 9.64
C TYR A 85 12.67 4.57 10.95
N PRO A 86 12.58 5.70 11.67
CA PRO A 86 11.90 5.76 12.97
C PRO A 86 10.43 5.32 12.94
N ASP A 87 9.74 5.52 11.82
CA ASP A 87 8.31 5.18 11.66
C ASP A 87 8.07 3.69 11.31
N ILE A 88 9.12 2.88 11.18
CA ILE A 88 9.03 1.44 10.87
C ILE A 88 9.49 0.65 12.08
N PRO A 89 8.55 0.18 12.92
CA PRO A 89 8.88 -0.40 14.22
C PRO A 89 9.69 -1.70 14.13
N LYS A 90 9.57 -2.45 13.03
CA LYS A 90 10.22 -3.76 12.86
C LYS A 90 11.62 -3.67 12.23
N GLY A 91 12.03 -2.51 11.70
CA GLY A 91 13.22 -2.38 10.84
C GLY A 91 13.07 -3.07 9.46
N TYR A 92 11.86 -3.51 9.13
CA TYR A 92 11.46 -4.01 7.82
C TYR A 92 9.96 -3.85 7.63
N GLN A 93 9.53 -3.77 6.38
CA GLN A 93 8.13 -3.79 5.95
C GLN A 93 7.81 -5.18 5.39
N ILE A 94 6.67 -5.76 5.79
CA ILE A 94 6.14 -6.95 5.14
C ILE A 94 5.41 -6.51 3.87
N SER A 95 5.92 -6.95 2.71
CA SER A 95 5.40 -6.62 1.38
C SER A 95 5.47 -7.88 0.50
N GLN A 96 5.43 -7.76 -0.83
CA GLN A 96 5.61 -8.89 -1.75
C GLN A 96 6.56 -8.49 -2.87
N TYR A 97 7.61 -9.26 -3.10
CA TYR A 97 8.64 -8.98 -4.09
C TYR A 97 8.47 -9.85 -5.34
N THR A 98 8.70 -11.15 -5.27
CA THR A 98 8.71 -11.99 -6.47
C THR A 98 7.31 -12.46 -6.89
N HIS A 99 6.43 -12.72 -5.93
CA HIS A 99 5.12 -13.33 -6.19
C HIS A 99 3.96 -12.41 -5.75
N PRO A 100 3.60 -11.37 -6.54
CA PRO A 100 2.49 -10.49 -6.23
C PRO A 100 1.14 -11.23 -6.26
N VAL A 101 0.12 -10.68 -5.61
CA VAL A 101 -1.25 -11.22 -5.66
C VAL A 101 -1.86 -11.13 -7.07
N VAL A 102 -1.52 -10.08 -7.81
CA VAL A 102 -1.99 -9.86 -9.18
C VAL A 102 -0.82 -9.48 -10.08
N SER A 103 -0.72 -10.12 -11.24
CA SER A 103 0.22 -9.77 -12.30
C SER A 103 -0.54 -9.27 -13.52
N GLY A 104 -0.06 -8.20 -14.15
CA GLY A 104 -0.71 -7.67 -15.34
C GLY A 104 -2.03 -6.94 -15.07
N GLY A 105 -2.72 -6.60 -16.15
CA GLY A 105 -3.99 -5.88 -16.16
C GLY A 105 -3.90 -4.61 -16.99
N ILE A 106 -5.03 -3.93 -17.17
CA ILE A 106 -5.08 -2.66 -17.90
C ILE A 106 -6.15 -1.75 -17.33
N LEU A 107 -5.83 -0.47 -17.21
CA LEU A 107 -6.78 0.56 -16.80
C LEU A 107 -6.59 1.80 -17.65
N SER A 108 -7.67 2.32 -18.24
CA SER A 108 -7.63 3.50 -19.11
C SER A 108 -6.58 3.41 -20.23
N GLY A 109 -6.37 2.21 -20.78
CA GLY A 109 -5.36 1.95 -21.81
C GLY A 109 -3.91 1.87 -21.31
N VAL A 110 -3.66 2.03 -20.01
CA VAL A 110 -2.34 1.91 -19.39
C VAL A 110 -2.15 0.49 -18.83
N PRO A 111 -1.15 -0.27 -19.33
CA PRO A 111 -0.85 -1.59 -18.79
C PRO A 111 -0.34 -1.52 -17.35
N ILE A 112 -0.70 -2.51 -16.56
CA ILE A 112 -0.30 -2.66 -15.16
C ILE A 112 0.75 -3.75 -15.08
N VAL A 113 1.84 -3.52 -14.35
CA VAL A 113 2.88 -4.52 -14.09
C VAL A 113 2.36 -5.52 -13.06
N ARG A 114 1.91 -5.01 -11.91
CA ARG A 114 1.54 -5.81 -10.74
C ARG A 114 0.65 -5.05 -9.77
N VAL A 115 -0.07 -5.79 -8.95
CA VAL A 115 -0.75 -5.30 -7.74
C VAL A 115 -0.44 -6.24 -6.58
N HIS A 116 0.01 -5.70 -5.47
CA HIS A 116 0.43 -6.50 -4.32
C HIS A 116 0.06 -5.86 -2.98
N LEU A 117 0.16 -6.66 -1.91
CA LEU A 117 -0.14 -6.25 -0.55
C LEU A 117 1.11 -5.84 0.22
N GLU A 118 0.96 -4.81 1.05
CA GLU A 118 1.96 -4.46 2.04
C GLU A 118 1.30 -3.91 3.32
N GLU A 119 2.11 -3.64 4.34
CA GLU A 119 1.69 -2.86 5.51
C GLU A 119 2.25 -1.43 5.48
N ASP A 120 1.46 -0.47 5.95
CA ASP A 120 1.90 0.93 6.08
C ASP A 120 2.84 1.15 7.28
N THR A 121 3.59 2.25 7.23
CA THR A 121 4.44 2.76 8.31
C THR A 121 3.65 3.64 9.29
N ALA A 122 4.25 3.97 10.43
CA ALA A 122 3.69 4.95 11.35
C ALA A 122 3.64 6.35 10.71
N LYS A 123 2.86 7.25 11.29
CA LYS A 123 2.86 8.65 10.91
C LYS A 123 3.99 9.37 11.65
N SER A 124 4.78 10.17 10.92
CA SER A 124 5.83 11.01 11.50
C SER A 124 5.44 12.49 11.44
N PHE A 125 5.66 13.21 12.52
CA PHE A 125 5.47 14.65 12.63
C PHE A 125 6.78 15.31 13.04
N HIS A 126 7.30 16.20 12.19
CA HIS A 126 8.52 16.96 12.48
C HIS A 126 8.16 18.32 13.07
N LYS A 127 8.63 18.58 14.29
CA LYS A 127 8.28 19.82 14.99
C LYS A 127 9.18 20.96 14.50
N GLU A 128 8.56 21.96 13.89
CA GLU A 128 9.23 23.12 13.31
C GLU A 128 10.12 23.84 14.35
N GLY A 129 11.32 24.24 13.92
CA GLY A 129 12.30 24.91 14.79
C GLY A 129 12.98 24.01 15.82
N THR A 130 12.77 22.69 15.78
CA THR A 130 13.43 21.72 16.68
C THR A 130 14.02 20.55 15.90
N ALA A 131 14.87 19.75 16.56
CA ALA A 131 15.35 18.46 16.05
C ALA A 131 14.43 17.28 16.43
N GLU A 132 13.24 17.56 16.97
CA GLU A 132 12.32 16.55 17.48
C GLU A 132 11.38 16.03 16.38
N SER A 133 11.18 14.72 16.34
CA SER A 133 10.16 14.07 15.52
C SER A 133 9.26 13.22 16.43
N LEU A 134 7.95 13.35 16.25
CA LEU A 134 6.94 12.61 16.98
C LEU A 134 6.37 11.51 16.09
N LEU A 135 6.09 10.35 16.68
CA LEU A 135 5.58 9.18 15.97
C LEU A 135 4.20 8.80 16.49
N ASP A 136 3.30 8.53 15.55
CA ASP A 136 1.99 7.93 15.81
C ASP A 136 1.88 6.60 15.06
N PHE A 137 1.93 5.51 15.82
CA PHE A 137 1.87 4.13 15.34
C PHE A 137 0.43 3.63 15.08
N ASN A 138 -0.59 4.48 15.20
CA ASN A 138 -1.95 4.14 14.76
C ASN A 138 -1.96 3.65 13.31
N ARG A 139 -1.16 4.24 12.42
CA ARG A 139 -1.05 3.84 11.01
C ARG A 139 -0.15 2.62 10.76
N ALA A 140 0.80 2.34 11.64
CA ALA A 140 1.72 1.21 11.44
C ALA A 140 0.95 -0.11 11.36
N GLY A 141 1.15 -0.87 10.28
CA GLY A 141 0.46 -2.14 10.06
C GLY A 141 -0.87 -2.04 9.30
N VAL A 142 -1.30 -0.83 8.90
CA VAL A 142 -2.52 -0.65 8.08
C VAL A 142 -2.35 -1.38 6.73
N PRO A 143 -3.37 -2.07 6.18
CA PRO A 143 -3.22 -2.77 4.92
C PRO A 143 -3.19 -1.81 3.73
N LEU A 144 -2.14 -1.92 2.93
CA LEU A 144 -2.00 -1.20 1.68
C LEU A 144 -2.04 -2.16 0.49
N MET A 145 -2.53 -1.64 -0.62
CA MET A 145 -2.35 -2.18 -1.94
C MET A 145 -1.39 -1.27 -2.70
N GLU A 146 -0.30 -1.83 -3.23
CA GLU A 146 0.59 -1.15 -4.16
C GLU A 146 0.28 -1.63 -5.60
N LEU A 147 -0.03 -0.68 -6.48
CA LEU A 147 -0.22 -0.89 -7.91
C LEU A 147 0.90 -0.19 -8.68
N VAL A 148 1.56 -0.93 -9.58
CA VAL A 148 2.63 -0.40 -10.43
C VAL A 148 2.21 -0.47 -11.89
N THR A 149 2.32 0.64 -12.62
CA THR A 149 2.04 0.67 -14.06
C THR A 149 3.29 0.40 -14.88
N GLU A 150 3.10 -0.07 -16.12
CA GLU A 150 4.16 0.05 -17.13
C GLU A 150 4.43 1.54 -17.40
N PRO A 151 5.63 1.91 -17.88
CA PRO A 151 5.97 3.29 -18.19
C PRO A 151 5.35 3.73 -19.53
N ALA A 152 4.02 3.66 -19.64
CA ALA A 152 3.26 3.84 -20.88
C ALA A 152 2.47 5.16 -20.95
N ILE A 153 2.58 6.01 -19.92
CA ILE A 153 1.88 7.30 -19.84
C ILE A 153 2.76 8.38 -20.50
N GLN A 154 2.15 9.20 -21.36
CA GLN A 154 2.89 10.16 -22.19
C GLN A 154 2.64 11.64 -21.82
N SER A 155 1.66 11.92 -20.96
CA SER A 155 1.33 13.27 -20.52
C SER A 155 0.84 13.33 -19.07
N ALA A 156 0.91 14.52 -18.46
CA ALA A 156 0.42 14.73 -17.10
C ALA A 156 -1.11 14.55 -17.01
N GLU A 157 -1.84 14.96 -18.03
CA GLU A 157 -3.29 14.81 -18.12
C GLU A 157 -3.70 13.33 -18.12
N GLN A 158 -2.95 12.49 -18.84
CA GLN A 158 -3.18 11.05 -18.84
C GLN A 158 -2.85 10.43 -17.47
N ALA A 159 -1.80 10.90 -16.78
CA ALA A 159 -1.47 10.44 -15.42
C ALA A 159 -2.58 10.77 -14.41
N VAL A 160 -3.12 11.99 -14.47
CA VAL A 160 -4.25 12.42 -13.62
C VAL A 160 -5.50 11.58 -13.93
N ALA A 161 -5.85 11.42 -15.21
CA ALA A 161 -7.01 10.63 -15.62
C ALA A 161 -6.90 9.16 -15.17
N PHE A 162 -5.69 8.58 -15.21
CA PHE A 162 -5.45 7.24 -14.68
C PHE A 162 -5.71 7.17 -13.17
N ALA A 163 -5.17 8.11 -12.39
CA ALA A 163 -5.33 8.14 -10.94
C ALA A 163 -6.78 8.36 -10.52
N GLU A 164 -7.51 9.23 -11.23
CA GLU A 164 -8.94 9.47 -11.00
C GLU A 164 -9.78 8.22 -11.30
N GLU A 165 -9.53 7.54 -12.42
CA GLU A 165 -10.24 6.30 -12.76
C GLU A 165 -9.94 5.19 -11.75
N LEU A 166 -8.67 5.04 -11.32
CA LEU A 166 -8.31 4.07 -10.30
C LEU A 166 -9.04 4.35 -8.98
N GLN A 167 -9.08 5.62 -8.56
CA GLN A 167 -9.81 6.04 -7.37
C GLN A 167 -11.31 5.75 -7.50
N LEU A 168 -11.91 6.01 -8.67
CA LEU A 168 -13.32 5.75 -8.94
C LEU A 168 -13.63 4.26 -8.82
N LYS A 169 -12.87 3.40 -9.52
CA LYS A 169 -13.07 1.94 -9.45
C LYS A 169 -12.89 1.39 -8.04
N SER A 170 -11.95 1.94 -7.28
CA SER A 170 -11.69 1.51 -5.90
C SER A 170 -12.85 1.82 -4.93
N LYS A 171 -13.74 2.76 -5.27
CA LYS A 171 -14.93 3.09 -4.47
C LYS A 171 -16.11 2.14 -4.71
N TYR A 172 -16.13 1.39 -5.82
CA TYR A 172 -17.25 0.54 -6.24
C TYR A 172 -16.78 -0.93 -6.39
N PRO A 173 -16.78 -1.71 -5.29
CA PRO A 173 -16.32 -3.10 -5.28
C PRO A 173 -17.29 -4.11 -5.90
#